data_AF-A0A0B4C6U3-F1
#
_entry.id   AF-A0A0B4C6U3-F1
#
_cell.length_a   1.000
_cell.length_b   1.000
_cell.length_c   1.000
_cell.angle_alpha   90.00
_cell.angle_beta   90.00
_cell.angle_gamma   90.00
#
_symmetry.space_group_name_H-M   'P 1'
#
loop_
_entity.id
_entity.type
_entity.pdbx_description
1 polymer ?
#
loop_
_entity_poly.entity_id
_entity_poly.type
_entity_poly.pdbx_seq_one_letter_code
_entity_poly.pdbx_strand_id
1 'polypeptide(L)'
;LSRWERTKADHCGSSDPNTAGNGSLMRLAPVAIRYHDDRDALRDAAARQSRTTHAAPEAVDACVLYAEMIADAIAGARRTQVLAQRAGAWSGTIAAISAG
;
A
#
# COMPACT_ATOMS: atom_id res chain seq x y z
N LEU A 1 15.38 -10.05 -12.17
CA LEU A 1 14.95 -10.53 -13.51
C LEU A 1 14.56 -12.00 -13.50
N SER A 2 15.27 -12.87 -12.77
CA SER A 2 15.04 -14.32 -12.72
C SER A 2 13.61 -14.78 -12.40
N ARG A 3 12.85 -14.07 -11.55
CA ARG A 3 11.43 -14.38 -11.32
C ARG A 3 10.58 -14.09 -12.56
N TRP A 4 10.67 -12.88 -13.13
CA TRP A 4 9.94 -12.52 -14.35
C TRP A 4 10.30 -13.46 -15.50
N GLU A 5 11.58 -13.79 -15.67
CA GLU A 5 12.02 -14.73 -16.69
C GLU A 5 11.32 -16.09 -16.55
N ARG A 6 11.14 -16.57 -15.32
CA ARG A 6 10.51 -17.86 -14.99
C ARG A 6 8.98 -17.84 -15.02
N THR A 7 8.35 -16.77 -14.54
CA THR A 7 6.89 -16.75 -14.29
C THR A 7 6.12 -15.87 -15.25
N LYS A 8 6.79 -14.97 -15.98
CA LYS A 8 6.18 -13.91 -16.79
C LYS A 8 5.14 -13.07 -16.02
N ALA A 9 5.24 -13.06 -14.69
CA ALA A 9 4.38 -12.26 -13.85
C ALA A 9 4.57 -10.78 -14.17
N ASP A 10 3.47 -10.03 -14.18
CA ASP A 10 3.40 -8.58 -14.34
C ASP A 10 4.17 -7.80 -13.25
N HIS A 11 4.54 -8.49 -12.16
CA HIS A 11 5.30 -7.93 -11.04
C HIS A 11 6.36 -8.91 -10.51
N CYS A 12 7.41 -8.37 -9.87
CA CYS A 12 8.55 -9.17 -9.39
C CYS A 12 8.53 -9.48 -7.89
N GLY A 13 7.63 -8.87 -7.12
CA GLY A 13 7.57 -9.05 -5.68
C GLY A 13 7.18 -10.47 -5.26
N SER A 14 7.73 -10.92 -4.14
CA SER A 14 7.32 -12.17 -3.52
C SER A 14 5.96 -12.02 -2.84
N SER A 15 5.08 -13.00 -3.00
CA SER A 15 3.80 -13.09 -2.30
C SER A 15 3.89 -13.90 -0.99
N ASP A 16 5.08 -14.40 -0.64
CA ASP A 16 5.34 -15.11 0.61
C ASP A 16 5.06 -14.16 1.80
N PRO A 17 4.19 -14.52 2.76
CA PRO A 17 3.91 -13.73 3.94
C PRO A 17 5.18 -13.28 4.70
N ASN A 18 6.24 -14.09 4.72
CA ASN A 18 7.51 -13.75 5.39
C ASN A 18 8.32 -12.65 4.69
N THR A 19 7.85 -12.15 3.55
CA THR A 19 8.47 -11.05 2.81
C THR A 19 7.73 -9.73 2.96
N ALA A 20 6.80 -9.63 3.92
CA ALA A 20 6.03 -8.42 4.22
C ALA A 20 6.85 -7.32 4.96
N GLY A 21 8.07 -7.06 4.50
CA GLY A 21 8.91 -5.96 4.99
C GLY A 21 8.38 -4.58 4.58
N ASN A 22 8.86 -3.53 5.26
CA ASN A 22 8.46 -2.14 5.01
C ASN A 22 9.10 -1.49 3.77
N GLY A 23 9.85 -2.26 2.97
CA GLY A 23 10.66 -1.75 1.86
C GLY A 23 9.84 -1.11 0.74
N SER A 24 8.63 -1.60 0.45
CA SER A 24 7.70 -0.95 -0.48
C SER A 24 7.08 0.32 0.12
N LEU A 25 6.73 0.31 1.40
CA LEU A 25 6.06 1.41 2.08
C LEU A 25 6.95 2.66 2.20
N MET A 26 8.25 2.49 2.49
CA MET A 26 9.20 3.61 2.67
C MET A 26 9.39 4.49 1.42
N ARG A 27 8.98 4.02 0.23
CA ARG A 27 9.10 4.74 -1.05
C ARG A 27 7.74 5.09 -1.68
N LEU A 28 6.67 5.01 -0.90
CA LEU A 28 5.29 5.17 -1.38
C LEU A 28 4.90 6.64 -1.65
N ALA A 29 5.48 7.60 -0.94
CA ALA A 29 5.02 9.00 -0.93
C ALA A 29 4.76 9.63 -2.32
N PRO A 30 5.59 9.40 -3.38
CA PRO A 30 5.31 9.94 -4.71
C PRO A 30 3.97 9.49 -5.31
N VAL A 31 3.53 8.25 -5.03
CA VAL A 31 2.23 7.74 -5.48
C VAL A 31 1.09 8.53 -4.86
N ALA A 32 1.15 8.71 -3.53
CA ALA A 32 0.12 9.46 -2.81
C ALA A 32 0.06 10.92 -3.26
N ILE A 33 1.21 11.57 -3.48
CA ILE A 33 1.26 12.95 -4.00
C ILE A 33 0.60 13.04 -5.39
N ARG A 34 0.92 12.10 -6.29
CA ARG A 34 0.42 12.14 -7.68
C ARG A 34 -1.08 11.92 -7.79
N TYR A 35 -1.66 11.07 -6.93
CA TYR A 35 -3.05 10.62 -7.04
C TYR A 35 -3.91 11.03 -5.83
N HIS A 36 -3.49 12.01 -5.03
CA HIS A 36 -4.21 12.39 -3.80
C HIS A 36 -5.68 12.80 -4.03
N ASP A 37 -6.00 13.30 -5.23
CA ASP A 37 -7.32 13.75 -5.68
C ASP A 37 -8.17 12.65 -6.33
N ASP A 38 -7.58 11.50 -6.67
CA ASP A 38 -8.26 10.33 -7.24
C ASP A 38 -7.97 9.09 -6.40
N ARG A 39 -8.92 8.73 -5.53
CA ARG A 39 -8.73 7.66 -4.55
C ARG A 39 -8.67 6.28 -5.16
N ASP A 40 -9.34 6.05 -6.28
CA ASP A 40 -9.31 4.75 -6.93
C ASP A 40 -7.98 4.57 -7.66
N ALA A 41 -7.52 5.59 -8.39
CA ALA A 41 -6.18 5.58 -9.00
C ALA A 41 -5.06 5.48 -7.95
N LEU A 42 -5.21 6.14 -6.81
CA LEU A 42 -4.26 6.08 -5.69
C LEU A 42 -4.11 4.67 -5.13
N ARG A 43 -5.22 4.00 -4.81
CA ARG A 43 -5.22 2.63 -4.25
C ARG A 43 -4.59 1.66 -5.23
N ASP A 44 -5.00 1.73 -6.49
CA ASP A 44 -4.50 0.89 -7.56
C ASP A 44 -2.99 1.10 -7.82
N ALA A 45 -2.54 2.36 -7.90
CA ALA A 45 -1.13 2.67 -8.07
C ALA A 45 -0.27 2.25 -6.86
N ALA A 46 -0.75 2.44 -5.63
CA ALA A 46 -0.06 2.02 -4.41
C ALA A 46 0.09 0.50 -4.37
N ALA A 47 -0.97 -0.23 -4.70
CA ALA A 47 -0.95 -1.69 -4.74
C ALA A 47 0.05 -2.21 -5.79
N ARG A 48 0.05 -1.66 -7.02
CA ARG A 48 1.01 -2.03 -8.06
C ARG A 48 2.46 -1.72 -7.66
N GLN A 49 2.72 -0.52 -7.12
CA GLN A 49 4.05 -0.11 -6.68
C GLN A 49 4.62 -1.06 -5.61
N SER A 50 3.77 -1.50 -4.67
CA SER A 50 4.18 -2.46 -3.65
C SER A 50 4.56 -3.79 -4.30
N ARG A 51 3.66 -4.35 -5.10
CA ARG A 51 3.82 -5.64 -5.81
C ARG A 51 5.09 -5.72 -6.67
N THR A 52 5.64 -4.59 -7.14
CA THR A 52 6.92 -4.57 -7.86
C THR A 52 8.06 -5.24 -7.07
N THR A 53 8.10 -5.10 -5.73
CA THR A 53 9.13 -5.78 -4.91
C THR A 53 8.60 -6.52 -3.68
N HIS A 54 7.42 -6.18 -3.16
CA HIS A 54 6.76 -6.82 -2.01
C HIS A 54 5.30 -7.10 -2.40
N ALA A 55 4.97 -8.33 -2.77
CA ALA A 55 3.63 -8.72 -3.20
C ALA A 55 2.84 -9.45 -2.10
N ALA A 56 3.41 -9.61 -0.91
CA ALA A 56 2.72 -10.15 0.25
C ALA A 56 1.47 -9.30 0.54
N PRO A 57 0.29 -9.91 0.79
CA PRO A 57 -0.95 -9.17 0.98
C PRO A 57 -0.86 -8.05 2.04
N GLU A 58 -0.20 -8.32 3.17
CA GLU A 58 0.02 -7.30 4.21
C GLU A 58 0.86 -6.11 3.72
N ALA A 59 1.91 -6.34 2.92
CA ALA A 59 2.73 -5.25 2.38
C ALA A 59 1.99 -4.42 1.33
N VAL A 60 1.09 -5.05 0.57
CA VAL A 60 0.22 -4.37 -0.39
C VAL A 60 -0.79 -3.50 0.36
N ASP A 61 -1.50 -4.09 1.32
CA ASP A 61 -2.53 -3.40 2.09
C ASP A 61 -1.95 -2.27 2.94
N ALA A 62 -0.77 -2.46 3.54
CA ALA A 62 -0.06 -1.40 4.25
C ALA A 62 0.23 -0.19 3.35
N CYS A 63 0.64 -0.42 2.10
CA CYS A 63 0.89 0.65 1.14
C CYS A 63 -0.40 1.35 0.73
N VAL A 64 -1.49 0.61 0.49
CA VAL A 64 -2.79 1.21 0.16
C VAL A 64 -3.29 2.07 1.32
N LEU A 65 -3.29 1.53 2.54
CA LEU A 65 -3.71 2.22 3.75
C LEU A 65 -2.91 3.50 3.97
N TYR A 66 -1.57 3.42 3.90
CA TYR A 66 -0.71 4.57 4.13
C TYR A 66 -0.84 5.63 3.04
N ALA A 67 -1.08 5.23 1.79
CA ALA A 67 -1.33 6.18 0.70
C ALA A 67 -2.60 7.00 0.95
N GLU A 68 -3.69 6.38 1.43
CA GLU A 68 -4.91 7.11 1.78
C GLU A 68 -4.69 8.10 2.91
N MET A 69 -3.93 7.71 3.93
CA MET A 69 -3.59 8.59 5.06
C MET A 69 -2.78 9.82 4.59
N ILE A 70 -1.80 9.61 3.70
CA ILE A 70 -1.02 10.72 3.12
C ILE A 70 -1.93 11.63 2.29
N ALA A 71 -2.83 11.07 1.47
CA ALA A 71 -3.73 11.86 0.65
C ALA A 71 -4.74 12.67 1.48
N ASP A 72 -5.21 12.14 2.62
CA ASP A 72 -6.02 12.91 3.58
C ASP A 72 -5.23 14.04 4.22
N ALA A 73 -3.96 13.81 4.55
CA ALA A 73 -3.07 14.85 5.07
C ALA A 73 -2.83 15.96 4.03
N ILE A 74 -2.62 15.59 2.75
CA ILE A 74 -2.49 16.55 1.64
C ILE A 74 -3.78 17.36 1.47
N ALA A 75 -4.95 16.73 1.63
CA ALA A 75 -6.26 17.39 1.58
C ALA A 75 -6.54 18.29 2.80
N GLY A 76 -5.61 18.41 3.75
CA GLY A 76 -5.75 19.27 4.93
C GLY A 76 -6.59 18.67 6.06
N ALA A 77 -6.83 17.35 6.06
CA ALA A 77 -7.54 16.70 7.14
C ALA A 77 -6.78 16.81 8.47
N ARG A 78 -7.51 16.92 9.59
CA ARG A 78 -6.89 16.95 10.92
C ARG A 78 -6.20 15.62 11.22
N ARG A 79 -5.15 15.64 12.04
CA ARG A 79 -4.44 14.44 12.49
C ARG A 79 -5.39 13.34 12.98
N THR A 80 -6.43 13.68 13.74
CA THR A 80 -7.41 12.70 14.25
C THR A 80 -8.23 12.03 13.15
N GLN A 81 -8.45 12.71 12.03
CA GLN A 81 -9.14 12.16 10.85
C GLN A 81 -8.19 11.29 10.03
N VAL A 82 -6.94 11.75 9.84
CA VAL A 82 -5.90 10.97 9.15
C VAL A 82 -5.65 9.63 9.83
N LEU A 83 -5.60 9.63 11.17
CA LEU A 83 -5.37 8.45 12.00
C LEU A 83 -6.65 7.71 12.42
N ALA A 84 -7.81 8.09 11.89
CA ALA A 84 -9.07 7.42 12.21
C ALA A 84 -9.09 5.98 11.68
N GLN A 85 -9.89 5.14 12.33
CA GLN A 85 -10.13 3.76 11.90
C GLN A 85 -10.67 3.74 10.45
N ARG A 86 -10.22 2.78 9.65
CA ARG A 86 -10.67 2.62 8.25
C ARG A 86 -11.24 1.23 8.04
N ALA A 87 -12.55 1.19 7.79
CA ALA A 87 -13.22 -0.03 7.40
C ALA A 87 -12.69 -0.51 6.03
N GLY A 88 -12.38 -1.79 5.93
CA GLY A 88 -11.87 -2.41 4.71
C GLY A 88 -11.54 -3.88 4.93
N ALA A 89 -11.48 -4.65 3.84
CA ALA A 89 -11.02 -6.03 3.87
C ALA A 89 -9.49 -6.05 3.82
N TRP A 90 -8.85 -5.78 4.96
CA TRP A 90 -7.39 -5.75 5.10
C TRP A 90 -6.83 -7.10 5.50
N SER A 91 -5.59 -7.37 5.10
CA SER A 91 -4.89 -8.62 5.36
C SER A 91 -4.18 -8.60 6.71
N GLY A 92 -4.30 -9.71 7.44
CA GLY A 92 -3.50 -10.03 8.62
C GLY A 92 -3.37 -8.88 9.63
N THR A 93 -2.13 -8.52 9.96
CA THR A 93 -1.82 -7.48 10.95
C THR A 93 -2.33 -6.10 10.55
N ILE A 94 -2.46 -5.81 9.24
CA ILE A 94 -2.98 -4.52 8.75
C ILE A 94 -4.45 -4.34 9.12
N ALA A 95 -5.22 -5.42 9.19
CA ALA A 95 -6.59 -5.36 9.68
C ALA A 95 -6.66 -4.85 11.12
N ALA A 96 -5.81 -5.37 12.01
CA ALA A 96 -5.74 -4.91 13.39
C ALA A 96 -5.30 -3.44 13.48
N ILE A 97 -4.26 -3.04 12.75
CA ILE A 97 -3.77 -1.65 12.73
C ILE A 97 -4.83 -0.67 12.22
N SER A 98 -5.56 -1.04 11.16
CA SER A 98 -6.61 -0.19 10.58
C SER A 98 -7.82 -0.01 11.51
N ALA A 99 -8.01 -0.92 12.46
CA ALA A 99 -9.11 -0.94 13.39
C ALA A 99 -8.82 -0.17 14.70
N GLY A 100 -7.59 0.33 14.89
CA GLY A 100 -7.20 1.13 16.06
C GLY A 100 -6.79 0.29 17.26
#